data_AF-A0AAI8RB38-F1
#
_entry.id   AF-A0AAI8RB38-F1
#
_cell.length_a   1.000
_cell.length_b   1.000
_cell.length_c   1.000
_cell.angle_alpha   90.00
_cell.angle_beta   90.00
_cell.angle_gamma   90.00
#
_symmetry.space_group_name_H-M   'P 1'
#
loop_
_entity.id
_entity.type
_entity.pdbx_description
1 polymer ?
#
loop_
_entity_poly.entity_id
_entity_poly.type
_entity_poly.pdbx_seq_one_letter_code
_entity_poly.pdbx_strand_id
1 'polypeptide(L)' 'MDLKTFTAQIELMHQEALRKSSEYEDKWLNTFHGGRESALASVLKIIKEAQDEC' A
#
# COMPACT_ATOMS: atom_id res chain seq x y z
N MET A 1 -12.95 -14.97 1.82
CA MET A 1 -12.71 -13.53 1.88
C MET A 1 -13.01 -12.98 0.51
N ASP A 2 -13.97 -12.06 0.38
CA ASP A 2 -14.31 -11.48 -0.93
C ASP A 2 -13.27 -10.45 -1.37
N LEU A 3 -13.27 -10.11 -2.66
CA LEU A 3 -12.31 -9.18 -3.24
C LEU A 3 -12.41 -7.78 -2.60
N LYS A 4 -13.61 -7.34 -2.20
CA LYS A 4 -13.81 -6.03 -1.56
C LYS A 4 -13.13 -5.96 -0.19
N THR A 5 -13.27 -7.02 0.60
CA THR A 5 -12.63 -7.17 1.91
C THR A 5 -11.12 -7.22 1.77
N PHE A 6 -10.62 -7.93 0.75
CA PHE A 6 -9.19 -7.98 0.46
C PHE A 6 -8.66 -6.60 0.04
N THR A 7 -9.33 -5.89 -0.87
CA THR A 7 -8.96 -4.54 -1.29
C THR A 7 -8.91 -3.57 -0.10
N ALA A 8 -9.94 -3.58 0.75
CA ALA A 8 -9.99 -2.74 1.94
C ALA A 8 -8.83 -3.02 2.91
N GLN A 9 -8.43 -4.28 3.08
CA GLN A 9 -7.26 -4.63 3.89
C GLN A 9 -5.96 -4.08 3.30
N ILE A 10 -5.77 -4.19 1.99
CA ILE A 10 -4.58 -3.63 1.31
C ILE A 10 -4.56 -2.10 1.42
N GLU A 11 -5.71 -1.42 1.33
CA GLU A 11 -5.81 0.02 1.53
C GLU A 11 -5.40 0.44 2.95
N LEU A 12 -5.87 -0.27 3.98
CA LEU A 12 -5.47 -0.04 5.37
C LEU A 12 -3.96 -0.25 5.56
N MET A 13 -3.40 -1.31 4.98
CA MET A 13 -1.96 -1.58 5.04
C MET A 13 -1.14 -0.49 4.34
N HIS A 14 -1.64 0.07 3.24
CA HIS A 14 -0.98 1.14 2.49
C HIS A 14 -0.96 2.44 3.30
N GLN A 15 -2.08 2.81 3.93
CA GLN A 15 -2.14 3.98 4.82
C GLN A 15 -1.20 3.84 6.02
N GLU A 16 -1.13 2.67 6.64
CA GLU A 16 -0.17 2.42 7.72
C GLU A 16 1.29 2.52 7.24
N ALA A 17 1.60 2.03 6.05
CA ALA A 17 2.94 2.12 5.47
C ALA A 17 3.33 3.58 5.19
N LEU A 18 2.42 4.39 4.66
CA LEU A 18 2.60 5.84 4.47
C LEU A 18 2.84 6.58 5.78
N ARG A 19 2.08 6.25 6.83
CA ARG A 19 2.28 6.85 8.16
C ARG A 19 3.68 6.53 8.69
N LYS A 20 4.13 5.28 8.54
CA LYS A 20 5.44 4.82 9.03
C LYS A 20 6.61 5.34 8.21
N SER A 21 6.46 5.55 6.91
CA SER A 21 7.56 6.02 6.05
C SER A 21 8.00 7.47 6.32
N SER A 22 7.25 8.19 7.16
CA SER A 22 7.55 9.56 7.61
C SER A 22 7.80 9.65 9.13
N GLU A 23 7.77 8.53 9.84
CA GLU A 23 7.83 8.48 11.31
C GLU A 23 9.25 8.33 11.85
N TYR A 24 10.21 7.87 11.03
CA TYR A 24 11.59 7.64 11.49
C TYR A 24 12.49 8.84 11.19
N GLU A 25 13.32 9.24 12.15
CA GLU A 25 14.38 10.24 11.92
C GLU A 25 15.49 9.70 11.00
N ASP A 26 15.64 8.37 10.96
CA ASP A 26 16.61 7.69 10.12
C ASP A 26 16.13 7.56 8.66
N LYS A 27 16.88 8.18 7.75
CA LYS A 27 16.62 8.20 6.31
C LYS A 27 16.66 6.82 5.64
N TRP A 28 17.46 5.89 6.16
CA TRP A 28 17.56 4.52 5.64
C TRP A 28 16.32 3.70 6.00
N LEU A 29 15.84 3.84 7.23
CA LEU A 29 14.55 3.27 7.66
C LEU A 29 13.40 3.82 6.82
N ASN A 30 13.35 5.14 6.59
CA ASN A 30 12.34 5.74 5.71
C ASN A 30 12.40 5.20 4.28
N THR A 31 13.60 4.92 3.75
CA THR A 31 13.77 4.34 2.40
C THR A 31 13.23 2.91 2.33
N PHE A 32 13.50 2.08 3.34
CA PHE A 32 12.95 0.72 3.43
C PHE A 32 11.42 0.74 3.54
N HIS A 33 10.87 1.66 4.33
CA HIS A 33 9.42 1.84 4.46
C HIS A 33 8.76 2.42 3.20
N GLY A 34 9.48 3.23 2.42
CA GLY A 34 9.05 3.67 1.08
C GLY A 34 8.89 2.51 0.10
N GLY A 35 9.77 1.50 0.14
CA GLY A 35 9.63 0.30 -0.70
C GLY A 35 8.33 -0.47 -0.43
N ARG A 36 7.92 -0.58 0.84
CA ARG A 36 6.66 -1.21 1.24
C ARG A 36 5.44 -0.42 0.79
N GLU A 37 5.49 0.90 0.91
CA GLU A 37 4.43 1.80 0.44
C GLU A 37 4.21 1.66 -1.08
N SER A 38 5.28 1.72 -1.86
CA SER A 38 5.25 1.60 -3.32
C SER A 38 4.72 0.24 -3.80
N ALA A 39 5.08 -0.85 -3.11
CA ALA A 39 4.55 -2.18 -3.43
C ALA A 39 3.03 -2.25 -3.22
N LEU A 40 2.53 -1.71 -2.10
CA LEU A 40 1.10 -1.69 -1.80
C LEU A 40 0.33 -0.79 -2.77
N ALA A 41 0.89 0.36 -3.16
CA ALA A 41 0.32 1.22 -4.20
C ALA A 41 0.18 0.49 -5.54
N SER A 42 1.20 -0.30 -5.92
CA SER A 42 1.19 -1.07 -7.16
C SER A 42 0.11 -2.16 -7.16
N VAL A 43 -0.08 -2.86 -6.04
CA VAL A 43 -1.16 -3.85 -5.89
C VAL A 43 -2.53 -3.20 -5.98
N LEU A 44 -2.74 -2.06 -5.32
CA LEU A 44 -4.01 -1.32 -5.39
C LEU A 44 -4.32 -0.86 -6.81
N LYS A 45 -3.30 -0.41 -7.56
CA LYS A 45 -3.43 -0.02 -8.95
C LYS A 45 -3.94 -1.20 -9.81
N ILE A 46 -3.29 -2.36 -9.71
CA ILE A 46 -3.68 -3.56 -10.46
C ILE A 46 -5.13 -3.98 -10.14
N ILE A 47 -5.51 -3.94 -8.86
CA ILE A 47 -6.87 -4.30 -8.45
C ILE A 47 -7.91 -3.35 -9.04
N LYS A 48 -7.63 -2.04 -9.08
CA LYS A 48 -8.53 -1.03 -9.66
C LYS A 48 -8.64 -1.20 -11.18
N GLU A 49 -7.51 -1.36 -11.86
CA GLU A 49 -7.47 -1.60 -13.31
C GLU A 49 -8.27 -2.86 -13.68
N ALA A 50 -8.13 -3.95 -12.90
CA ALA A 50 -8.92 -5.17 -13.11
C ALA A 50 -10.42 -5.02 -12.83
N GLN A 51 -10.83 -4.05 -12.00
CA GLN A 51 -12.24 -3.73 -11.76
C GLN A 51 -12.84 -2.86 -12.85
N ASP A 52 -12.03 -1.97 -13.46
CA ASP A 52 -12.46 -1.08 -14.55
C ASP A 52 -12.59 -1.84 -15.90
N GLU A 53 -11.92 -2.98 -16.05
CA GLU A 53 -11.98 -3.85 -17.24
C GLU A 53 -13.16 -4.86 -17.23
N CYS A 54 -13.96 -4.92 -16.15
CA CYS A 54 -15.12 -5.82 -15.98
C CYS A 54 -16.46 -5.07 -16.05
#